data_AF-A0A2U1T3Y8-F1
#
_entry.id   AF-A0A2U1T3Y8-F1
#
_cell.length_a   1.000
_cell.length_b   1.000
_cell.length_c   1.000
_cell.angle_alpha   90.00
_cell.angle_beta   90.00
_cell.angle_gamma   90.00
#
_symmetry.space_group_name_H-M   'P 1'
#
loop_
_entity.id
_entity.type
_entity.pdbx_description
1 polymer ?
#
loop_
_entity_poly.entity_id
_entity_poly.type
_entity_poly.pdbx_seq_one_letter_code
_entity_poly.pdbx_strand_id
1 'polypeptide(L)'
;MHQPQLNKEDMRWDYLEGDGDFRSEEVTKLRDEADIVVTNPPFSLFREFLPWLFEGGVEFAIIGNMNAVTYKEVYPLIKENRLWLGATRNGGGAMWFRIPDNAPVKKSGQRIDPDGTRWQTIGSSAWFTNIEHGRRHEPLVLMTMEDNLVYGLKAVKDIGYPKYDNYDAIEVPKVLGIPSDYDGVMGVPITFLGKYNPEQFEIVKFRHGDDGKDLSYPLADGGTKTPYFRVLIRHRRPDAKEA
;
A
#
# COMPACT_ATOMS: atom_id res chain seq x y z
N MET A 1 -10.07 26.14 -16.84
CA MET A 1 -9.32 24.96 -17.33
C MET A 1 -10.34 23.98 -17.89
N HIS A 2 -10.26 23.65 -19.18
CA HIS A 2 -11.02 22.54 -19.75
C HIS A 2 -10.40 21.25 -19.18
N GLN A 3 -11.15 20.47 -18.41
CA GLN A 3 -10.75 19.10 -18.14
C GLN A 3 -10.83 18.35 -19.46
N PRO A 4 -9.75 17.73 -19.96
CA PRO A 4 -9.84 16.89 -21.15
C PRO A 4 -10.85 15.77 -20.85
N GLN A 5 -11.96 15.78 -21.58
CA GLN A 5 -12.93 14.69 -21.53
C GLN A 5 -12.41 13.58 -22.44
N LEU A 6 -12.36 12.36 -21.90
CA LEU A 6 -12.03 11.17 -22.66
C LEU A 6 -13.11 10.97 -23.74
N ASN A 7 -12.75 11.19 -25.01
CA ASN A 7 -13.67 10.92 -26.11
C ASN A 7 -13.60 9.43 -26.47
N LYS A 8 -14.72 8.72 -26.29
CA LYS A 8 -14.80 7.28 -26.61
C LYS A 8 -14.57 6.99 -28.09
N GLU A 9 -14.82 7.95 -28.97
CA GLU A 9 -14.59 7.80 -30.41
C GLU A 9 -13.10 7.83 -30.78
N ASP A 10 -12.24 8.37 -29.91
CA ASP A 10 -10.79 8.39 -30.12
C ASP A 10 -10.13 7.06 -29.69
N MET A 11 -10.88 6.18 -29.02
CA MET A 11 -10.40 4.87 -28.62
C MET A 11 -10.37 3.93 -29.83
N ARG A 12 -9.22 3.29 -30.04
CA ARG A 12 -9.04 2.22 -31.03
C ARG A 12 -8.79 0.92 -30.31
N TRP A 13 -9.25 -0.17 -30.91
CA TRP A 13 -9.07 -1.52 -30.40
C TRP A 13 -8.83 -2.45 -31.57
N ASP A 14 -7.83 -3.31 -31.42
CA ASP A 14 -7.51 -4.38 -32.33
C ASP A 14 -7.44 -5.69 -31.52
N TYR A 15 -7.73 -6.80 -32.17
CA TYR A 15 -7.61 -8.11 -31.55
C TYR A 15 -6.15 -8.57 -31.60
N LEU A 16 -5.68 -9.18 -30.52
CA LEU A 16 -4.40 -9.89 -30.52
C LEU A 16 -4.50 -11.12 -31.44
N GLU A 17 -3.40 -11.43 -32.11
CA GLU A 17 -3.23 -12.66 -32.88
C GLU A 17 -2.91 -13.85 -31.94
N GLY A 18 -2.22 -13.58 -30.82
CA GLY A 18 -1.85 -14.56 -29.80
C GLY A 18 -2.87 -14.74 -28.67
N ASP A 19 -2.42 -15.38 -27.59
CA ASP A 19 -3.25 -15.71 -26.41
C ASP A 19 -3.29 -14.60 -25.34
N GLY A 20 -2.55 -13.51 -25.56
CA GLY A 20 -2.46 -12.39 -24.64
C GLY A 20 -1.54 -12.63 -23.43
N ASP A 21 -0.68 -13.66 -23.44
CA ASP A 21 0.37 -13.78 -22.43
C ASP A 21 1.33 -12.58 -22.55
N PHE A 22 1.52 -11.86 -21.45
CA PHE A 22 2.42 -10.68 -21.41
C PHE A 22 3.87 -11.02 -21.73
N ARG A 23 4.25 -12.29 -21.61
CA ARG A 23 5.60 -12.80 -21.92
C ARG A 23 5.81 -13.02 -23.42
N SER A 24 4.76 -12.90 -24.23
CA SER A 24 4.85 -13.02 -25.69
C SER A 24 5.56 -11.81 -26.31
N GLU A 25 6.17 -12.01 -27.48
CA GLU A 25 6.74 -10.91 -28.27
C GLU A 25 5.67 -9.89 -28.69
N GLU A 26 4.46 -10.35 -28.99
CA GLU A 26 3.34 -9.49 -29.39
C GLU A 26 2.97 -8.50 -28.28
N VAL A 27 2.69 -8.99 -27.08
CA VAL A 27 2.29 -8.12 -25.95
C VAL A 27 3.46 -7.28 -25.45
N THR A 28 4.69 -7.80 -25.53
CA THR A 28 5.89 -7.03 -25.19
C THR A 28 6.10 -5.84 -26.14
N LYS A 29 5.90 -6.03 -27.46
CA LYS A 29 5.93 -4.91 -28.42
C LYS A 29 4.88 -3.85 -28.11
N LEU A 30 3.66 -4.27 -27.75
CA LEU A 30 2.60 -3.34 -27.35
C LEU A 30 2.95 -2.55 -26.08
N ARG A 31 3.59 -3.18 -25.09
CA ARG A 31 4.10 -2.48 -23.90
C ARG A 31 5.14 -1.43 -24.29
N ASP A 32 6.06 -1.79 -25.17
CA ASP A 32 7.18 -0.90 -25.56
C ASP A 32 6.70 0.33 -26.34
N GLU A 33 5.51 0.29 -26.92
CA GLU A 33 4.83 1.42 -27.57
C GLU A 33 3.91 2.21 -26.62
N ALA A 34 3.62 1.69 -25.42
CA ALA A 34 2.63 2.26 -24.51
C ALA A 34 3.27 3.26 -23.53
N ASP A 35 2.58 4.36 -23.26
CA ASP A 35 2.94 5.26 -22.15
C ASP A 35 2.51 4.66 -20.79
N ILE A 36 1.30 4.08 -20.75
CA ILE A 36 0.66 3.61 -19.51
C ILE A 36 0.05 2.22 -19.69
N VAL A 37 0.31 1.31 -18.75
CA VAL A 37 -0.35 0.01 -18.64
C VAL A 37 -1.31 -0.02 -17.44
N VAL A 38 -2.61 -0.24 -17.70
CA VAL A 38 -3.63 -0.36 -16.64
C VAL A 38 -4.30 -1.73 -16.73
N THR A 39 -4.12 -2.60 -15.72
CA THR A 39 -4.67 -3.96 -15.78
C THR A 39 -4.85 -4.65 -14.42
N ASN A 40 -5.52 -5.80 -14.42
CA ASN A 40 -5.65 -6.70 -13.27
C ASN A 40 -4.94 -8.03 -13.61
N PRO A 41 -3.61 -8.10 -13.46
CA PRO A 41 -2.87 -9.32 -13.79
C PRO A 41 -3.24 -10.46 -12.84
N PRO A 42 -3.09 -11.73 -13.26
CA PRO A 42 -3.20 -12.85 -12.33
C PRO A 42 -2.27 -12.68 -11.14
N PHE A 43 -2.80 -12.78 -9.92
CA PHE A 43 -2.01 -12.51 -8.70
C PHE A 43 -0.80 -13.44 -8.54
N SER A 44 -0.88 -14.66 -9.09
CA SER A 44 0.22 -15.62 -9.13
C SER A 44 1.41 -15.13 -9.96
N LEU A 45 1.17 -14.31 -10.97
CA LEU A 45 2.18 -13.80 -11.90
C LEU A 45 2.70 -12.41 -11.51
N PHE A 46 2.24 -11.83 -10.39
CA PHE A 46 2.62 -10.47 -9.98
C PHE A 46 4.15 -10.27 -9.89
N ARG A 47 4.89 -11.29 -9.45
CA ARG A 47 6.36 -11.24 -9.33
C ARG A 47 7.10 -11.24 -10.65
N GLU A 48 6.49 -11.78 -11.71
CA GLU A 48 7.03 -11.75 -13.08
C GLU A 48 6.53 -10.51 -13.82
N PHE A 49 5.27 -10.14 -13.60
CA PHE A 49 4.62 -9.01 -14.28
C PHE A 49 5.19 -7.66 -13.87
N LEU A 50 5.50 -7.46 -12.58
CA LEU A 50 6.02 -6.19 -12.10
C LEU A 50 7.40 -5.84 -12.71
N PRO A 51 8.41 -6.72 -12.71
CA PRO A 51 9.65 -6.47 -13.44
C PRO A 51 9.44 -6.19 -14.92
N TRP A 52 8.55 -6.93 -15.58
CA TRP A 52 8.22 -6.71 -17.00
C TRP A 52 7.70 -5.30 -17.26
N LEU A 53 6.93 -4.69 -16.35
CA LEU A 53 6.52 -3.29 -16.47
C LEU A 53 7.72 -2.33 -16.33
N PHE A 54 8.58 -2.56 -15.34
CA PHE A 54 9.77 -1.73 -15.12
C PHE A 54 10.78 -1.82 -16.27
N GLU A 55 10.93 -2.99 -16.89
CA GLU A 55 11.78 -3.19 -18.07
C GLU A 55 11.29 -2.39 -19.27
N GLY A 56 9.96 -2.27 -19.45
CA GLY A 56 9.37 -1.44 -20.50
C GLY A 56 9.42 0.07 -20.23
N GLY A 57 9.79 0.49 -19.00
CA GLY A 57 9.84 1.90 -18.64
C GLY A 57 8.46 2.59 -18.62
N VAL A 58 7.37 1.82 -18.59
CA VAL A 58 6.01 2.34 -18.65
C VAL A 58 5.54 2.86 -17.29
N GLU A 59 4.64 3.82 -17.33
CA GLU A 59 3.77 4.09 -16.19
C GLU A 59 2.71 2.99 -16.06
N PHE A 60 2.24 2.70 -14.85
CA PHE A 60 1.25 1.65 -14.67
C PHE A 60 0.35 1.83 -13.46
N ALA A 61 -0.86 1.29 -13.56
CA ALA A 61 -1.74 1.03 -12.43
C ALA A 61 -2.25 -0.40 -12.51
N ILE A 62 -1.85 -1.24 -11.55
CA ILE A 62 -2.18 -2.67 -11.57
C ILE A 62 -2.83 -3.13 -10.29
N ILE A 63 -3.78 -4.06 -10.39
CA ILE A 63 -4.38 -4.69 -9.21
C ILE A 63 -3.52 -5.87 -8.78
N GLY A 64 -3.15 -5.91 -7.50
CA GLY A 64 -2.44 -7.02 -6.87
C GLY A 64 -3.03 -7.37 -5.51
N ASN A 65 -2.44 -8.38 -4.89
CA ASN A 65 -2.70 -8.67 -3.49
C ASN A 65 -1.88 -7.71 -2.61
N MET A 66 -2.48 -7.13 -1.57
CA MET A 66 -1.84 -6.25 -0.59
C MET A 66 -0.61 -6.90 0.04
N ASN A 67 -0.60 -8.23 0.22
CA ASN A 67 0.56 -8.94 0.75
C ASN A 67 1.77 -8.88 -0.20
N ALA A 68 1.61 -8.48 -1.47
CA ALA A 68 2.72 -8.31 -2.40
C ALA A 68 3.70 -7.22 -1.95
N VAL A 69 3.28 -6.26 -1.12
CA VAL A 69 4.21 -5.28 -0.50
C VAL A 69 5.31 -5.93 0.35
N THR A 70 5.11 -7.19 0.76
CA THR A 70 6.05 -7.96 1.58
C THR A 70 7.05 -8.76 0.75
N TYR A 71 6.89 -8.79 -0.58
CA TYR A 71 7.79 -9.53 -1.45
C TYR A 71 9.15 -8.85 -1.50
N LYS A 72 10.21 -9.67 -1.59
CA LYS A 72 11.61 -9.24 -1.52
C LYS A 72 11.93 -8.24 -2.63
N GLU A 73 11.27 -8.36 -3.77
CA GLU A 73 11.46 -7.53 -4.96
C GLU A 73 10.62 -6.25 -4.92
N VAL A 74 9.54 -6.22 -4.13
CA VAL A 74 8.56 -5.12 -4.11
C VAL A 74 8.88 -4.07 -3.05
N TYR A 75 9.27 -4.51 -1.85
CA TYR A 75 9.59 -3.58 -0.76
C TYR A 75 10.72 -2.58 -1.11
N PRO A 76 11.84 -2.98 -1.75
CA PRO A 76 12.88 -2.04 -2.16
C PRO A 76 12.35 -0.94 -3.07
N LEU A 77 11.48 -1.27 -4.03
CA LEU A 77 10.87 -0.29 -4.94
C LEU A 77 10.02 0.74 -4.19
N ILE A 78 9.30 0.32 -3.14
CA ILE A 78 8.52 1.23 -2.29
C ILE A 78 9.46 2.14 -1.47
N LYS A 79 10.51 1.55 -0.87
CA LYS A 79 11.51 2.28 -0.08
C LYS A 79 12.27 3.31 -0.93
N GLU A 80 12.57 2.97 -2.17
CA GLU A 80 13.23 3.82 -3.17
C GLU A 80 12.29 4.82 -3.85
N ASN A 81 11.03 4.90 -3.44
CA ASN A 81 10.04 5.81 -4.02
C ASN A 81 9.77 5.56 -5.51
N ARG A 82 9.89 4.31 -5.98
CA ARG A 82 9.66 3.88 -7.38
C ARG A 82 8.34 3.14 -7.57
N LEU A 83 7.68 2.76 -6.48
CA LEU A 83 6.41 2.04 -6.47
C LEU A 83 5.59 2.46 -5.25
N TRP A 84 4.28 2.58 -5.41
CA TRP A 84 3.38 2.85 -4.30
C TRP A 84 2.03 2.17 -4.44
N LEU A 85 1.31 2.14 -3.32
CA LEU A 85 -0.10 1.78 -3.34
C LEU A 85 -0.87 2.96 -3.94
N GLY A 86 -1.66 2.68 -4.98
CA GLY A 86 -2.48 3.69 -5.64
C GLY A 86 -3.70 4.07 -4.80
N ALA A 87 -4.74 4.62 -5.44
CA ALA A 87 -6.02 4.97 -4.83
C ALA A 87 -6.85 3.73 -4.40
N THR A 88 -6.27 2.93 -3.53
CA THR A 88 -6.88 1.82 -2.83
C THR A 88 -7.13 2.28 -1.42
N ARG A 89 -8.32 2.04 -0.88
CA ARG A 89 -8.55 2.16 0.56
C ARG A 89 -8.09 3.51 1.12
N ASN A 90 -8.97 4.51 1.15
CA ASN A 90 -8.80 5.68 2.02
C ASN A 90 -8.81 5.24 3.51
N GLY A 91 -7.75 4.57 3.96
CA GLY A 91 -7.62 4.04 5.31
C GLY A 91 -8.51 2.85 5.72
N GLY A 92 -9.29 2.21 4.83
CA GLY A 92 -10.08 1.02 5.22
C GLY A 92 -11.13 0.43 4.26
N GLY A 93 -11.48 1.11 3.15
CA GLY A 93 -12.55 0.66 2.22
C GLY A 93 -12.31 -0.67 1.48
N ALA A 94 -13.35 -1.23 0.87
CA ALA A 94 -13.28 -2.46 0.08
C ALA A 94 -13.16 -2.10 -1.41
N MET A 95 -12.26 -2.74 -2.17
CA MET A 95 -12.38 -2.74 -3.64
C MET A 95 -13.56 -3.64 -4.00
N TRP A 96 -14.45 -3.18 -4.88
CA TRP A 96 -15.67 -3.89 -5.26
C TRP A 96 -15.59 -4.34 -6.72
N PHE A 97 -15.82 -5.63 -6.94
CA PHE A 97 -15.79 -6.27 -8.24
C PHE A 97 -17.19 -6.78 -8.57
N ARG A 98 -17.66 -6.52 -9.79
CA ARG A 98 -18.96 -7.02 -10.24
C ARG A 98 -18.88 -8.55 -10.27
N ILE A 99 -19.93 -9.20 -9.79
CA ILE A 99 -20.06 -10.66 -9.81
C ILE A 99 -21.28 -11.07 -10.65
N PRO A 100 -21.27 -12.26 -11.28
CA PRO A 100 -22.43 -12.79 -11.99
C PRO A 100 -23.66 -12.92 -11.09
N ASP A 101 -24.85 -12.83 -11.67
CA ASP A 101 -26.11 -12.89 -10.92
C ASP A 101 -26.33 -14.25 -10.23
N ASN A 102 -25.70 -15.31 -10.74
CA ASN A 102 -25.73 -16.66 -10.16
C ASN A 102 -24.64 -16.92 -9.10
N ALA A 103 -23.79 -15.94 -8.77
CA ALA A 103 -22.73 -16.13 -7.79
C ALA A 103 -23.31 -16.46 -6.39
N PRO A 104 -22.68 -17.35 -5.61
CA PRO A 104 -23.16 -17.72 -4.27
C PRO A 104 -23.30 -16.50 -3.35
N VAL A 105 -24.40 -16.42 -2.60
CA VAL A 105 -24.62 -15.36 -1.61
C VAL A 105 -23.72 -15.60 -0.40
N LYS A 106 -22.97 -14.57 0.00
CA LYS A 106 -22.10 -14.61 1.19
C LYS A 106 -22.68 -13.76 2.32
N LYS A 107 -22.41 -14.16 3.57
CA LYS A 107 -22.83 -13.42 4.77
C LYS A 107 -22.19 -12.03 4.91
N SER A 108 -21.03 -11.82 4.30
CA SER A 108 -20.30 -10.55 4.31
C SER A 108 -19.50 -10.37 3.03
N GLY A 109 -19.11 -9.13 2.75
CA GLY A 109 -18.29 -8.80 1.59
C GLY A 109 -19.02 -8.86 0.24
N GLN A 110 -20.35 -8.85 0.25
CA GLN A 110 -21.18 -8.66 -0.94
C GLN A 110 -22.15 -7.50 -0.72
N ARG A 111 -22.50 -6.80 -1.80
CA ARG A 111 -23.55 -5.76 -1.82
C ARG A 111 -24.31 -5.83 -3.14
N ILE A 112 -25.51 -5.26 -3.15
CA ILE A 112 -26.36 -5.13 -4.33
C ILE A 112 -26.72 -3.66 -4.45
N ASP A 113 -26.44 -3.07 -5.61
CA ASP A 113 -26.83 -1.68 -5.90
C ASP A 113 -28.32 -1.61 -6.28
N PRO A 114 -28.97 -0.43 -6.25
CA PRO A 114 -30.40 -0.30 -6.52
C PRO A 114 -30.86 -0.80 -7.90
N ASP A 115 -29.96 -0.83 -8.88
CA ASP A 115 -30.20 -1.36 -10.23
C ASP A 115 -30.14 -2.90 -10.31
N GLY A 116 -29.87 -3.58 -9.19
CA GLY A 116 -29.72 -5.03 -9.09
C GLY A 116 -28.29 -5.52 -9.32
N THR A 117 -27.34 -4.64 -9.64
CA THR A 117 -25.94 -5.04 -9.87
C THR A 117 -25.32 -5.60 -8.60
N ARG A 118 -24.81 -6.83 -8.68
CA ARG A 118 -24.16 -7.52 -7.57
C ARG A 118 -22.65 -7.27 -7.56
N TRP A 119 -22.12 -6.99 -6.36
CA TRP A 119 -20.71 -6.74 -6.13
C TRP A 119 -20.15 -7.61 -5.02
N GLN A 120 -18.88 -7.98 -5.13
CA GLN A 120 -18.12 -8.63 -4.07
C GLN A 120 -16.81 -7.88 -3.82
N THR A 121 -16.41 -7.79 -2.55
CA THR A 121 -15.08 -7.31 -2.20
C THR A 121 -14.08 -8.43 -2.03
N ILE A 122 -12.85 -8.16 -2.46
CA ILE A 122 -11.68 -8.97 -2.17
C ILE A 122 -10.84 -8.14 -1.19
N GLY A 123 -10.89 -8.53 0.08
CA GLY A 123 -10.36 -7.73 1.19
C GLY A 123 -8.84 -7.50 1.13
N SER A 124 -8.11 -8.27 0.33
CA SER A 124 -6.67 -8.11 0.12
C SER A 124 -6.33 -7.47 -1.22
N SER A 125 -7.27 -7.02 -2.04
CA SER A 125 -6.93 -6.36 -3.31
C SER A 125 -6.41 -4.95 -3.08
N ALA A 126 -5.41 -4.55 -3.86
CA ALA A 126 -4.86 -3.22 -3.89
C ALA A 126 -4.32 -2.83 -5.27
N TRP A 127 -4.46 -1.57 -5.63
CA TRP A 127 -3.70 -0.91 -6.69
C TRP A 127 -2.24 -0.73 -6.29
N PHE A 128 -1.35 -1.09 -7.20
CA PHE A 128 0.07 -0.78 -7.20
C PHE A 128 0.35 0.08 -8.43
N THR A 129 1.15 1.13 -8.26
CA THR A 129 1.38 2.11 -9.33
C THR A 129 2.70 2.85 -9.13
N ASN A 130 3.26 3.33 -10.23
CA ASN A 130 4.34 4.33 -10.29
C ASN A 130 3.84 5.66 -10.88
N ILE A 131 2.53 5.84 -11.07
CA ILE A 131 1.91 7.07 -11.57
C ILE A 131 1.74 8.06 -10.43
N GLU A 132 2.32 9.24 -10.58
CA GLU A 132 2.31 10.25 -9.53
C GLU A 132 0.90 10.82 -9.32
N HIS A 133 0.51 11.02 -8.06
CA HIS A 133 -0.81 11.57 -7.74
C HIS A 133 -0.80 12.41 -6.47
N GLY A 134 -1.50 13.55 -6.48
CA GLY A 134 -1.49 14.51 -5.36
C GLY A 134 -1.82 13.91 -3.99
N ARG A 135 -2.68 12.89 -3.92
CA ARG A 135 -3.03 12.20 -2.68
C ARG A 135 -1.85 11.54 -1.95
N ARG A 136 -0.76 11.23 -2.66
CA ARG A 136 0.47 10.68 -2.10
C ARG A 136 1.16 11.69 -1.19
N HIS A 137 1.01 12.96 -1.52
CA HIS A 137 1.66 14.09 -0.87
C HIS A 137 0.74 14.77 0.16
N GLU A 138 -0.42 14.19 0.47
CA GLU A 138 -1.28 14.67 1.55
C GLU A 138 -0.65 14.29 2.90
N PRO A 139 -0.21 15.26 3.73
CA PRO A 139 0.38 14.95 5.02
C PRO A 139 -0.70 14.41 5.97
N LEU A 140 -0.31 13.44 6.80
CA LEU A 140 -1.13 13.00 7.92
C LEU A 140 -1.19 14.10 8.97
N VAL A 141 -2.40 14.44 9.40
CA VAL A 141 -2.63 15.26 10.59
C VAL A 141 -2.45 14.36 11.81
N LEU A 142 -1.43 14.64 12.61
CA LEU A 142 -1.02 13.81 13.74
C LEU A 142 -1.04 14.59 15.05
N MET A 143 -1.39 13.88 16.12
CA MET A 143 -1.38 14.41 17.49
C MET A 143 -0.01 14.18 18.13
N THR A 144 0.30 14.93 19.18
CA THR A 144 1.50 14.66 20.00
C THR A 144 1.39 13.29 20.67
N MET A 145 2.51 12.78 21.18
CA MET A 145 2.52 11.53 21.94
C MET A 145 1.59 11.61 23.16
N GLU A 146 1.64 12.72 23.90
CA GLU A 146 0.78 12.96 25.07
C GLU A 146 -0.70 13.01 24.67
N ASP A 147 -1.04 13.79 23.64
CA ASP A 147 -2.42 13.92 23.18
C ASP A 147 -2.99 12.57 22.69
N ASN A 148 -2.17 11.74 22.04
CA ASN A 148 -2.57 10.40 21.64
C ASN A 148 -2.93 9.51 22.85
N LEU A 149 -2.22 9.65 23.98
CA LEU A 149 -2.49 8.88 25.19
C LEU A 149 -3.77 9.34 25.90
N VAL A 150 -4.18 10.60 25.71
CA VAL A 150 -5.40 11.16 26.31
C VAL A 150 -6.61 10.99 25.38
N TYR A 151 -6.52 11.52 24.16
CA TYR A 151 -7.62 11.67 23.21
C TYR A 151 -7.57 10.68 22.05
N GLY A 152 -6.45 9.99 21.85
CA GLY A 152 -6.23 9.10 20.72
C GLY A 152 -7.05 7.81 20.75
N LEU A 153 -6.75 6.94 19.78
CA LEU A 153 -7.42 5.65 19.61
C LEU A 153 -7.21 4.76 20.84
N LYS A 154 -8.26 4.03 21.24
CA LYS A 154 -8.19 3.05 22.34
C LYS A 154 -6.99 2.11 22.20
N ALA A 155 -6.72 1.61 20.99
CA ALA A 155 -5.60 0.73 20.72
C ALA A 155 -4.22 1.32 21.04
N VAL A 156 -4.07 2.65 21.00
CA VAL A 156 -2.86 3.36 21.43
C VAL A 156 -2.87 3.53 22.93
N LYS A 157 -3.98 4.01 23.51
CA LYS A 157 -4.11 4.24 24.96
C LYS A 157 -3.92 2.98 25.80
N ASP A 158 -4.39 1.84 25.30
CA ASP A 158 -4.31 0.55 26.02
C ASP A 158 -2.87 0.03 26.16
N ILE A 159 -1.95 0.37 25.24
CA ILE A 159 -0.57 -0.16 25.24
C ILE A 159 0.52 0.91 25.30
N GLY A 160 0.17 2.17 25.06
CA GLY A 160 1.10 3.26 24.86
C GLY A 160 2.01 3.06 23.64
N TYR A 161 3.30 3.29 23.84
CA TYR A 161 4.36 3.21 22.84
C TYR A 161 5.52 2.33 23.34
N PRO A 162 5.30 1.01 23.48
CA PRO A 162 6.34 0.14 24.00
C PRO A 162 7.54 0.11 23.05
N LYS A 163 8.75 0.02 23.60
CA LYS A 163 9.98 -0.14 22.79
C LYS A 163 10.13 -1.60 22.37
N TYR A 164 10.67 -1.83 21.18
CA TYR A 164 11.03 -3.17 20.77
C TYR A 164 12.29 -3.66 21.50
N ASP A 165 12.36 -4.96 21.74
CA ASP A 165 13.50 -5.62 22.37
C ASP A 165 14.69 -5.75 21.40
N ASN A 166 14.40 -5.85 20.10
CA ASN A 166 15.35 -6.19 19.05
C ASN A 166 15.60 -5.08 18.02
N TYR A 167 15.12 -3.86 18.28
CA TYR A 167 15.42 -2.68 17.46
C TYR A 167 15.15 -1.40 18.26
N ASP A 168 15.97 -0.35 18.08
CA ASP A 168 15.73 0.95 18.72
C ASP A 168 14.60 1.72 18.04
N ALA A 169 13.37 1.29 18.30
CA ALA A 169 12.14 1.90 17.83
C ALA A 169 10.99 1.66 18.83
N ILE A 170 9.96 2.49 18.73
CA ILE A 170 8.68 2.28 19.44
C ILE A 170 7.66 1.56 18.54
N GLU A 171 6.83 0.72 19.13
CA GLU A 171 5.63 0.19 18.49
C GLU A 171 4.54 1.27 18.45
N VAL A 172 3.95 1.44 17.26
CA VAL A 172 2.78 2.28 17.04
C VAL A 172 1.66 1.38 16.50
N PRO A 173 0.60 1.09 17.28
CA PRO A 173 -0.38 0.07 16.92
C PRO A 173 -1.34 0.49 15.79
N LYS A 174 -1.41 1.79 15.47
CA LYS A 174 -2.33 2.38 14.49
C LYS A 174 -1.68 3.56 13.78
N VAL A 175 -1.95 3.71 12.48
CA VAL A 175 -1.43 4.83 11.67
C VAL A 175 -1.81 6.21 12.24
N LEU A 176 -3.02 6.37 12.77
CA LEU A 176 -3.44 7.63 13.40
C LEU A 176 -2.82 7.84 14.80
N GLY A 177 -2.16 6.83 15.35
CA GLY A 177 -1.40 6.93 16.59
C GLY A 177 0.06 7.27 16.37
N ILE A 178 0.49 7.64 15.15
CA ILE A 178 1.86 8.11 14.95
C ILE A 178 1.99 9.46 15.68
N PRO A 179 2.88 9.59 16.68
CA PRO A 179 3.10 10.85 17.38
C PRO A 179 3.82 11.85 16.48
N SER A 180 3.37 13.11 16.44
CA SER A 180 3.98 14.17 15.62
C SER A 180 5.33 14.68 16.15
N ASP A 181 5.64 14.39 17.41
CA ASP A 181 6.72 14.95 18.22
C ASP A 181 7.79 13.90 18.63
N TYR A 182 7.79 12.72 18.00
CA TYR A 182 8.76 11.66 18.28
C TYR A 182 9.84 11.56 17.20
N ASP A 183 11.11 11.68 17.61
CA ASP A 183 12.24 11.78 16.67
C ASP A 183 12.88 10.45 16.31
N GLY A 184 12.61 9.42 17.12
CA GLY A 184 13.15 8.09 16.91
C GLY A 184 12.45 7.35 15.78
N VAL A 185 12.87 6.10 15.57
CA VAL A 185 12.22 5.20 14.63
C VAL A 185 10.92 4.65 15.25
N MET A 186 9.89 4.50 14.43
CA MET A 186 8.58 4.02 14.82
C MET A 186 8.18 2.84 13.95
N GLY A 187 7.78 1.72 14.56
CA GLY A 187 7.16 0.61 13.86
C GLY A 187 5.67 0.83 13.71
N VAL A 188 5.23 1.11 12.49
CA VAL A 188 3.82 1.37 12.15
C VAL A 188 3.20 0.20 11.39
N PRO A 189 1.88 0.01 11.42
CA PRO A 189 1.23 -1.09 10.71
C PRO A 189 1.47 -0.98 9.21
N ILE A 190 1.59 -2.12 8.50
CA ILE A 190 1.82 -2.14 7.04
C ILE A 190 0.79 -1.36 6.21
N THR A 191 -0.43 -1.16 6.75
CA THR A 191 -1.46 -0.32 6.14
C THR A 191 -1.08 1.16 6.05
N PHE A 192 -0.03 1.59 6.75
CA PHE A 192 0.61 2.90 6.60
C PHE A 192 1.01 3.18 5.15
N LEU A 193 1.44 2.17 4.38
CA LEU A 193 1.89 2.36 3.00
C LEU A 193 0.81 2.96 2.08
N GLY A 194 -0.47 2.78 2.39
CA GLY A 194 -1.57 3.40 1.65
C GLY A 194 -1.79 4.89 1.98
N LYS A 195 -1.07 5.42 2.96
CA LYS A 195 -1.05 6.83 3.37
C LYS A 195 0.38 7.37 3.44
N TYR A 196 1.33 6.65 2.83
CA TYR A 196 2.73 7.03 2.89
C TYR A 196 2.96 8.29 2.07
N ASN A 197 3.40 9.33 2.76
CA ASN A 197 3.84 10.59 2.19
C ASN A 197 5.37 10.65 2.31
N PRO A 198 6.11 10.68 1.18
CA PRO A 198 7.57 10.66 1.19
C PRO A 198 8.20 11.97 1.68
N GLU A 199 7.48 13.10 1.67
CA GLU A 199 7.92 14.36 2.26
C GLU A 199 7.76 14.38 3.78
N GLN A 200 6.78 13.66 4.33
CA GLN A 200 6.52 13.59 5.77
C GLN A 200 7.35 12.50 6.46
N PHE A 201 7.62 11.37 5.78
CA PHE A 201 8.27 10.22 6.39
C PHE A 201 9.39 9.61 5.54
N GLU A 202 10.39 9.08 6.23
CA GLU A 202 11.39 8.18 5.70
C GLU A 202 11.02 6.73 6.06
N ILE A 203 11.10 5.81 5.10
CA ILE A 203 11.02 4.37 5.37
C ILE A 203 12.44 3.86 5.66
N VAL A 204 12.65 3.39 6.90
CA VAL A 204 13.95 2.94 7.40
C VAL A 204 14.16 1.46 7.08
N LYS A 205 13.24 0.61 7.51
CA LYS A 205 13.37 -0.85 7.45
C LYS A 205 11.99 -1.53 7.46
N PHE A 206 11.94 -2.81 7.15
CA PHE A 206 10.71 -3.60 7.16
C PHE A 206 10.85 -4.82 8.06
N ARG A 207 9.85 -4.99 8.93
CA ARG A 207 9.51 -6.20 9.69
C ARG A 207 10.52 -6.70 10.73
N HIS A 208 11.82 -6.66 10.44
CA HIS A 208 12.83 -7.33 11.24
C HIS A 208 13.65 -6.38 12.13
N GLY A 209 14.00 -6.87 13.32
CA GLY A 209 15.00 -6.27 14.20
C GLY A 209 16.42 -6.47 13.70
N ASP A 210 17.40 -6.04 14.48
CA ASP A 210 18.82 -6.15 14.14
C ASP A 210 19.36 -7.58 14.29
N ASP A 211 18.62 -8.42 15.02
CA ASP A 211 18.84 -9.86 15.12
C ASP A 211 18.27 -10.66 13.94
N GLY A 212 17.67 -9.99 12.95
CA GLY A 212 17.05 -10.62 11.77
C GLY A 212 15.72 -11.31 12.04
N LYS A 213 15.18 -11.24 13.26
CA LYS A 213 13.86 -11.79 13.62
C LYS A 213 12.78 -10.73 13.51
N ASP A 214 11.53 -11.16 13.49
CA ASP A 214 10.38 -10.25 13.54
C ASP A 214 10.47 -9.37 14.79
N LEU A 215 10.08 -8.10 14.64
CA LEU A 215 10.05 -7.14 15.75
C LEU A 215 9.21 -7.69 16.90
N SER A 216 9.69 -7.52 18.13
CA SER A 216 8.98 -7.95 19.33
C SER A 216 9.14 -6.92 20.45
N TYR A 217 8.12 -6.80 21.30
CA TYR A 217 8.14 -5.91 22.46
C TYR A 217 7.54 -6.58 23.69
N PRO A 218 7.93 -6.18 24.92
CA PRO A 218 7.45 -6.78 26.14
C PRO A 218 6.04 -6.31 26.48
N LEU A 219 5.27 -7.19 27.11
CA LEU A 219 3.95 -6.92 27.66
C LEU A 219 4.03 -6.72 29.18
N ALA A 220 3.06 -6.00 29.74
CA ALA A 220 3.00 -5.71 31.18
C ALA A 220 2.85 -6.98 32.05
N ASP A 221 2.35 -8.07 31.49
CA ASP A 221 2.21 -9.38 32.15
C ASP A 221 3.50 -10.23 32.10
N GLY A 222 4.60 -9.67 31.59
CA GLY A 222 5.88 -10.37 31.41
C GLY A 222 5.96 -11.22 30.14
N GLY A 223 4.92 -11.23 29.30
CA GLY A 223 4.97 -11.86 27.99
C GLY A 223 5.71 -11.02 26.94
N THR A 224 5.91 -11.59 25.76
CA THR A 224 6.45 -10.89 24.58
C THR A 224 5.41 -10.92 23.48
N LYS A 225 5.26 -9.80 22.77
CA LYS A 225 4.37 -9.71 21.61
C LYS A 225 5.16 -9.47 20.34
N THR A 226 4.89 -10.31 19.34
CA THR A 226 5.33 -10.13 17.96
C THR A 226 4.17 -9.57 17.14
N PRO A 227 4.11 -8.26 16.88
CA PRO A 227 3.08 -7.69 16.03
C PRO A 227 3.15 -8.26 14.61
N TYR A 228 2.00 -8.24 13.92
CA TYR A 228 2.00 -8.43 12.47
C TYR A 228 2.88 -7.36 11.80
N PHE A 229 3.38 -7.64 10.60
CA PHE A 229 4.43 -6.85 9.94
C PHE A 229 4.33 -5.34 10.13
N ARG A 230 5.46 -4.76 10.55
CA ARG A 230 5.64 -3.33 10.76
C ARG A 230 6.56 -2.74 9.71
N VAL A 231 6.26 -1.53 9.29
CA VAL A 231 7.18 -0.68 8.54
C VAL A 231 7.85 0.23 9.56
N LEU A 232 9.18 0.21 9.62
CA LEU A 232 9.94 1.11 10.47
C LEU A 232 10.11 2.43 9.73
N ILE A 233 9.59 3.51 10.30
CA ILE A 233 9.59 4.85 9.71
C ILE A 233 10.18 5.87 10.67
N ARG A 234 10.58 7.02 10.13
CA ARG A 234 10.95 8.21 10.89
C ARG A 234 10.30 9.43 10.25
N HIS A 235 9.96 10.45 11.04
CA HIS A 235 9.57 11.75 10.48
C HIS A 235 10.73 12.36 9.69
N ARG A 236 10.43 12.91 8.52
CA ARG A 236 11.33 13.86 7.88
C ARG A 236 11.15 15.20 8.58
N ARG A 237 12.26 15.79 9.01
CA ARG A 237 12.28 17.17 9.51
C ARG A 237 12.77 18.06 8.37
N PRO A 238 11.92 18.95 7.82
CA PRO A 238 12.32 19.87 6.74
C PRO A 238 13.53 20.74 7.10
N ASP A 239 13.77 20.96 8.40
CA ASP A 239 14.81 21.87 8.90
C ASP A 239 16.10 21.18 9.37
N ALA A 240 16.18 19.85 9.30
CA ALA A 240 17.43 19.13 9.53
C ALA A 240 18.24 19.14 8.22
N LYS A 241 18.76 20.32 7.84
CA LYS A 241 19.85 20.39 6.86
C LYS A 241 20.97 19.48 7.35
N GLU A 242 21.49 18.67 6.43
CA GLU A 242 22.68 17.84 6.61
C GLU A 242 23.75 18.65 7.37
N ALA A 243 24.08 18.16 8.57
CA ALA A 243 25.22 18.61 9.35
C ALA A 243 26.40 17.66 9.09
#